data_AF-A0A659UKB5-F1
#
_entry.id   AF-A0A659UKB5-F1
#
_cell.length_a   1.000
_cell.length_b   1.000
_cell.length_c   1.000
_cell.angle_alpha   90.00
_cell.angle_beta   90.00
_cell.angle_gamma   90.00
#
_symmetry.space_group_name_H-M   'P 1'
#
loop_
_entity.id
_entity.type
_entity.pdbx_description
1 polymer ?
#
loop_
_entity_poly.entity_id
_entity_poly.type
_entity_poly.pdbx_seq_one_letter_code
_entity_poly.pdbx_strand_id
1 'polypeptide(L)'
;FFGVVFFRTVFFAPVVTSAIAWAIVWKFMLQGEGGAVNQMLAWIGINGPNWLREPNWAMAAVIVTRVIKMVGLNMILYIAALQSIPRDYEEAATLEGASRWQVFRMITWPLLAPATLV
;
A
#
# COMPACT_ATOMS: atom_id res chain seq x y z
N PHE A 1 -3.46 -12.20 17.73
CA PHE A 1 -2.07 -11.87 17.31
C PHE A 1 -1.68 -12.42 15.92
N PHE A 2 -2.22 -13.56 15.44
CA PHE A 2 -1.81 -14.16 14.16
C PHE A 2 -2.08 -13.27 12.92
N GLY A 3 -3.22 -12.57 12.87
CA GLY A 3 -3.56 -11.69 11.75
C GLY A 3 -2.57 -10.55 11.53
N VAL A 4 -2.12 -9.89 12.60
CA VAL A 4 -1.16 -8.78 12.52
C VAL A 4 0.19 -9.24 11.95
N VAL A 5 0.65 -10.43 12.34
CA VAL A 5 1.89 -11.02 11.80
C VAL A 5 1.72 -11.36 10.33
N PHE A 6 0.61 -12.02 9.96
CA PHE A 6 0.32 -12.36 8.57
C PHE A 6 0.31 -11.12 7.64
N PHE A 7 -0.43 -10.07 8.02
CA PHE A 7 -0.47 -8.83 7.24
C PHE A 7 0.91 -8.18 7.14
N ARG A 8 1.67 -8.12 8.23
CA ARG A 8 3.05 -7.60 8.22
C ARG A 8 3.94 -8.38 7.26
N THR A 9 3.88 -9.71 7.27
CA THR A 9 4.69 -10.56 6.38
C THR A 9 4.35 -10.34 4.92
N VAL A 10 3.05 -10.33 4.56
CA VAL A 10 2.62 -10.18 3.16
C VAL A 10 3.01 -8.82 2.60
N PHE A 11 2.76 -7.73 3.34
CA PHE A 11 3.08 -6.38 2.86
C PHE A 11 4.58 -6.09 2.89
N PHE A 12 5.36 -6.74 3.76
CA PHE A 12 6.81 -6.55 3.82
C PHE A 12 7.58 -7.41 2.81
N ALA A 13 7.01 -8.52 2.34
CA ALA A 13 7.66 -9.41 1.38
C ALA A 13 8.21 -8.68 0.12
N PRO A 14 7.47 -7.76 -0.54
CA PRO A 14 7.98 -6.98 -1.68
C PRO A 14 9.21 -6.13 -1.36
N VAL A 15 9.32 -5.60 -0.15
CA VAL A 15 10.39 -4.68 0.27
C VAL A 15 11.75 -5.39 0.29
N VAL A 16 11.77 -6.64 0.73
CA VAL A 16 12.99 -7.45 0.88
C VAL A 16 13.49 -8.00 -0.47
N THR A 17 12.65 -7.99 -1.51
CA THR A 17 13.04 -8.47 -2.84
C THR A 17 14.01 -7.53 -3.55
N SER A 18 15.03 -8.12 -4.20
CA SER A 18 15.94 -7.38 -5.09
C SER A 18 15.18 -6.58 -6.13
N ALA A 19 15.62 -5.34 -6.39
CA ALA A 19 15.01 -4.46 -7.38
C ALA A 19 14.98 -5.10 -8.78
N ILE A 20 16.04 -5.83 -9.15
CA ILE A 20 16.15 -6.50 -10.45
C ILE A 20 15.12 -7.64 -10.55
N ALA A 21 15.05 -8.49 -9.53
CA ALA A 21 14.09 -9.60 -9.50
C ALA A 21 12.65 -9.08 -9.58
N TRP A 22 12.33 -8.03 -8.82
CA TRP A 22 11.03 -7.36 -8.86
C TRP A 22 10.69 -6.87 -10.28
N ALA A 23 11.61 -6.17 -10.94
CA ALA A 23 11.40 -5.66 -12.29
C ALA A 23 11.18 -6.78 -13.31
N ILE A 24 11.95 -7.88 -13.23
CA ILE A 24 11.82 -9.02 -14.15
C ILE A 24 10.46 -9.70 -13.99
N VAL A 25 10.06 -10.02 -12.75
CA VAL A 25 8.77 -10.68 -12.46
C VAL A 25 7.61 -9.83 -12.98
N TRP A 26 7.60 -8.54 -12.66
CA TRP A 26 6.53 -7.65 -13.10
C TRP A 26 6.53 -7.40 -14.60
N LYS A 27 7.70 -7.37 -15.25
CA LYS A 27 7.80 -7.31 -16.71
C LYS A 27 7.12 -8.52 -17.37
N PHE A 28 7.33 -9.73 -16.83
CA PHE A 28 6.66 -10.93 -17.34
C PHE A 28 5.16 -10.94 -17.02
N MET A 29 4.77 -10.50 -15.82
CA MET A 29 3.35 -10.42 -15.44
C MET A 29 2.55 -9.44 -16.29
N LEU A 30 3.14 -8.29 -16.64
CA LEU A 30 2.52 -7.18 -17.37
C LEU A 30 2.74 -7.23 -18.88
N GLN A 31 3.33 -8.30 -19.40
CA GLN A 31 3.48 -8.48 -20.84
C GLN A 31 2.10 -8.54 -21.54
N GLY A 32 1.96 -7.83 -22.66
CA GLY A 32 0.69 -7.79 -23.41
C GLY A 32 0.23 -9.17 -23.92
N GLU A 33 1.14 -9.96 -24.49
CA GLU A 33 0.84 -11.32 -24.96
C GLU A 33 1.32 -12.36 -23.94
N GLY A 34 0.41 -13.17 -23.42
CA GLY A 34 0.77 -14.26 -22.49
C GLY A 34 1.17 -13.81 -21.07
N GLY A 35 1.07 -12.52 -20.72
CA GLY A 35 1.30 -12.06 -19.36
C GLY A 35 0.23 -12.56 -18.38
N ALA A 36 0.63 -12.86 -17.15
CA ALA A 36 -0.27 -13.38 -16.11
C ALA A 36 -1.46 -12.45 -15.83
N VAL A 37 -1.25 -11.12 -15.87
CA VAL A 37 -2.32 -10.13 -15.64
C VAL A 37 -3.38 -10.22 -16.73
N ASN A 38 -2.97 -10.32 -18.00
CA ASN A 38 -3.91 -10.45 -19.11
C ASN A 38 -4.61 -11.80 -19.12
N GLN A 39 -3.95 -12.89 -18.70
CA GLN A 39 -4.60 -14.19 -18.54
C GLN A 39 -5.70 -14.15 -17.47
N MET A 40 -5.42 -13.51 -16.32
CA MET A 40 -6.42 -13.35 -15.26
C MET A 40 -7.62 -12.50 -15.72
N LEU A 41 -7.38 -11.43 -16.50
CA LEU A 41 -8.44 -10.62 -17.09
C LEU A 41 -9.23 -11.39 -18.15
N ALA A 42 -8.58 -12.25 -18.92
CA ALA A 42 -9.24 -13.08 -19.92
C ALA A 42 -10.21 -14.10 -19.29
N TRP A 43 -9.96 -14.58 -18.07
CA TRP A 43 -10.89 -15.46 -17.34
C TRP A 43 -12.24 -14.81 -17.04
N ILE A 44 -12.27 -13.48 -16.93
CA ILE A 44 -13.50 -12.69 -16.74
C ILE A 44 -13.95 -12.01 -18.03
N GLY A 45 -13.41 -12.42 -19.19
CA GLY A 45 -13.82 -11.94 -20.52
C GLY A 45 -13.25 -10.58 -20.91
N ILE A 46 -12.25 -10.05 -20.20
CA ILE A 46 -11.64 -8.74 -20.48
C ILE A 46 -10.36 -8.93 -21.29
N ASN A 47 -10.31 -8.35 -22.49
CA ASN A 47 -9.07 -8.23 -23.26
C ASN A 47 -8.22 -7.11 -22.66
N GLY A 48 -7.17 -7.48 -21.92
CA GLY A 48 -6.28 -6.53 -21.27
C GLY A 48 -5.37 -5.79 -22.27
N PRO A 49 -5.04 -4.52 -22.01
CA PRO A 49 -4.17 -3.70 -22.86
C PRO A 49 -2.71 -4.20 -22.82
N ASN A 50 -1.87 -3.62 -23.68
CA ASN A 50 -0.43 -3.78 -23.53
C ASN A 50 0.10 -2.80 -22.47
N TRP A 51 0.17 -3.30 -21.23
CA TRP A 51 0.59 -2.53 -20.05
C TRP A 51 1.96 -1.87 -20.16
N LEU A 52 2.83 -2.32 -21.07
CA LEU A 52 4.20 -1.79 -21.21
C LEU A 52 4.39 -0.94 -22.45
N ARG A 53 3.51 -1.04 -23.45
CA ARG A 53 3.65 -0.33 -24.74
C ARG A 53 2.66 0.82 -24.94
N GLU A 54 1.53 0.81 -24.23
CA GLU A 54 0.54 1.89 -24.32
C GLU A 54 0.85 2.99 -23.29
N PRO A 55 1.01 4.27 -23.69
CA PRO A 55 1.48 5.34 -22.80
C PRO A 55 0.70 5.50 -21.49
N ASN A 56 -0.64 5.43 -21.55
CA ASN A 56 -1.50 5.59 -20.37
C ASN A 56 -1.38 4.40 -19.42
N TRP A 57 -1.29 3.18 -19.97
CA TRP A 57 -1.20 1.95 -19.18
C TRP A 57 0.22 1.69 -18.66
N ALA A 58 1.24 2.13 -19.40
CA ALA A 58 2.64 2.07 -18.99
C ALA A 58 2.89 2.87 -17.71
N MET A 59 2.37 4.09 -17.64
CA MET A 59 2.47 4.90 -16.42
C MET A 59 1.73 4.22 -15.26
N ALA A 60 0.50 3.76 -15.48
CA ALA A 60 -0.28 3.09 -14.45
C ALA A 60 0.42 1.82 -13.92
N ALA A 61 0.99 1.01 -14.81
CA ALA A 61 1.74 -0.19 -14.45
C ALA A 61 2.96 0.13 -13.58
N VAL A 62 3.73 1.15 -13.94
CA VAL A 62 4.89 1.60 -13.15
C VAL A 62 4.44 2.14 -11.78
N ILE A 63 3.36 2.92 -11.71
CA ILE A 63 2.82 3.43 -10.45
C ILE A 63 2.40 2.27 -9.55
N VAL A 64 1.61 1.32 -10.06
CA VAL A 64 1.11 0.18 -9.27
C VAL A 64 2.26 -0.68 -8.76
N THR A 65 3.21 -1.04 -9.63
CA THR A 65 4.37 -1.85 -9.23
C THR A 65 5.23 -1.13 -8.17
N ARG A 66 5.37 0.19 -8.26
CA ARG A 66 6.10 1.00 -7.26
C ARG A 66 5.36 1.06 -5.94
N VAL A 67 4.06 1.32 -5.97
CA VAL A 67 3.21 1.42 -4.77
C VAL A 67 3.22 0.09 -4.01
N ILE A 68 3.04 -1.04 -4.69
CA ILE A 68 3.08 -2.37 -4.05
C ILE A 68 4.46 -2.64 -3.43
N LYS A 69 5.56 -2.23 -4.08
CA LYS A 69 6.90 -2.43 -3.52
C LYS A 69 7.13 -1.59 -2.25
N MET A 70 6.58 -0.38 -2.18
CA MET A 70 6.80 0.56 -1.07
C MET A 70 5.75 0.47 0.05
N VAL A 71 4.58 -0.13 -0.20
CA VAL A 71 3.48 -0.17 0.78
C VAL A 71 3.90 -0.80 2.11
N GLY A 72 4.75 -1.83 2.09
CA GLY A 72 5.22 -2.51 3.29
C GLY A 72 6.04 -1.64 4.21
N LEU A 73 6.95 -0.85 3.64
CA LEU A 73 7.79 0.07 4.39
C LEU A 73 6.93 1.18 5.00
N ASN A 74 6.08 1.81 4.17
CA ASN A 74 5.19 2.87 4.61
C ASN A 74 4.26 2.40 5.73
N MET A 75 3.69 1.20 5.61
CA MET A 75 2.84 0.62 6.65
C MET A 75 3.56 0.50 7.99
N ILE A 76 4.82 0.05 8.01
CA ILE A 76 5.59 -0.06 9.26
C ILE A 76 5.84 1.32 9.86
N LEU A 77 6.20 2.31 9.03
CA LEU A 77 6.39 3.69 9.48
C LEU A 77 5.11 4.28 10.08
N TYR A 78 3.96 4.09 9.42
CA TYR A 78 2.66 4.54 9.92
C TYR A 78 2.27 3.84 11.22
N ILE A 79 2.52 2.53 11.36
CA ILE A 79 2.24 1.81 12.60
C ILE A 79 3.14 2.32 13.73
N ALA A 80 4.43 2.52 13.48
CA ALA A 80 5.35 3.06 14.48
C ALA A 80 4.95 4.47 14.92
N ALA A 81 4.56 5.33 13.97
CA ALA A 81 4.05 6.67 14.25
C ALA A 81 2.75 6.64 15.06
N LEU A 82 1.79 5.79 14.69
CA LEU A 82 0.56 5.57 15.45
C LEU A 82 0.83 5.11 16.88
N GLN A 83 1.81 4.22 17.07
CA GLN A 83 2.20 3.73 18.40
C GLN A 83 2.86 4.80 19.27
N SER A 84 3.40 5.86 18.66
CA SER A 84 4.03 6.96 19.38
C SER A 84 3.04 7.98 19.93
N ILE A 85 1.78 7.97 19.45
CA ILE A 85 0.72 8.87 19.92
C ILE A 85 0.26 8.42 21.32
N PRO A 86 0.40 9.25 22.36
CA PRO A 86 -0.10 8.94 23.70
C PRO A 86 -1.61 8.72 23.70
N ARG A 87 -2.08 7.67 24.39
CA ARG A 87 -3.52 7.35 24.48
C ARG A 87 -4.32 8.40 25.24
N ASP A 88 -3.65 9.18 26.09
CA ASP A 88 -4.24 10.25 26.89
C ASP A 88 -5.01 11.27 26.04
N TYR A 89 -4.56 11.54 24.80
CA TYR A 89 -5.26 12.44 23.88
C TYR A 89 -6.62 11.88 23.44
N GLU A 90 -6.70 10.58 23.17
CA GLU A 90 -7.96 9.92 22.78
C GLU A 90 -8.91 9.77 23.97
N GLU A 91 -8.38 9.46 25.15
CA GLU A 91 -9.15 9.34 26.39
C GLU A 91 -9.73 10.69 26.80
N ALA A 92 -8.95 11.77 26.76
CA ALA A 92 -9.43 13.13 27.02
C ALA A 92 -10.52 13.56 26.03
N ALA A 93 -10.31 13.34 24.72
CA ALA A 93 -11.30 13.68 23.71
C ALA A 93 -12.61 12.88 23.87
N THR A 94 -12.51 11.61 24.30
CA THR A 94 -13.70 10.78 24.56
C THR A 94 -14.45 11.26 25.79
N LEU A 95 -13.75 11.69 26.85
CA LEU A 95 -14.35 12.31 28.04
C LEU A 95 -15.08 13.62 27.70
N GLU A 96 -14.56 14.38 26.73
CA GLU A 96 -15.21 15.59 26.19
C GLU A 96 -16.36 15.31 25.21
N GLY A 97 -16.68 14.04 24.93
CA GLY A 97 -17.78 13.65 24.05
C GLY A 97 -17.47 13.74 22.55
N ALA A 98 -16.19 13.79 22.16
CA ALA A 98 -15.79 13.78 20.76
C ALA A 98 -16.13 12.45 20.07
N SER A 99 -16.67 12.53 18.85
CA SER A 99 -16.92 11.37 17.99
C SER A 99 -15.61 10.79 17.44
N ARG A 100 -15.61 9.50 17.08
CA ARG A 100 -14.44 8.82 16.48
C ARG A 100 -13.87 9.52 15.25
N TRP A 101 -14.73 10.16 14.44
CA TRP A 101 -14.30 10.93 13.27
C TRP A 101 -13.59 12.23 13.66
N GLN A 102 -14.06 12.91 14.72
CA GLN A 102 -13.40 14.10 15.27
C GLN A 102 -12.02 13.73 15.83
N VAL A 103 -11.93 12.65 16.61
CA VAL A 103 -10.64 12.13 17.12
C VAL A 103 -9.68 11.82 15.97
N PHE A 104 -10.13 11.10 14.94
CA PHE A 104 -9.30 10.80 13.77
C PHE A 104 -8.80 12.06 13.06
N ARG A 105 -9.71 13.00 12.74
CA ARG A 105 -9.36 14.18 11.93
C ARG A 105 -8.61 15.25 12.71
N MET A 106 -8.85 15.40 14.01
CA MET A 106 -8.29 16.47 14.84
C MET A 106 -7.06 16.03 15.66
N ILE A 107 -6.91 14.74 15.94
CA ILE A 107 -5.82 14.20 16.76
C ILE A 107 -4.95 13.26 15.93
N THR A 108 -5.51 12.15 15.45
CA THR A 108 -4.72 11.10 14.79
C THR A 108 -4.06 11.60 13.50
N TRP A 109 -4.82 12.22 12.59
CA TRP A 109 -4.31 12.68 11.30
C TRP A 109 -3.25 13.79 11.42
N PRO A 110 -3.44 14.85 12.22
CA PRO A 110 -2.41 15.88 12.44
C PRO A 110 -1.15 15.32 13.10
N LEU A 111 -1.28 14.42 14.08
CA LEU A 111 -0.13 13.81 14.75
C LEU A 111 0.61 12.79 13.87
N LEU A 112 -0.06 12.21 12.87
CA LEU A 112 0.56 11.37 11.85
C LEU A 112 1.18 12.16 10.69
N ALA A 113 0.82 13.43 10.50
CA ALA A 113 1.32 14.24 9.38
C ALA A 113 2.86 14.25 9.28
N PRO A 114 3.65 14.32 10.37
CA PRO A 114 5.12 14.21 10.28
C PRO A 114 5.59 12.90 9.64
N ALA A 115 4.88 11.78 9.86
CA ALA A 115 5.22 10.49 9.28
C ALA A 115 4.83 10.37 7.79
N THR A 116 3.92 11.22 7.30
CA THR A 116 3.53 11.28 5.88
C THR A 116 4.56 12.01 5.01
N LEU A 117 5.39 12.85 5.63
CA LEU A 117 6.36 13.73 4.94
C LEU A 117 7.75 13.09 4.75
N VAL A 118 7.95 11.88 5.28
CA VAL A 118 9.20 11.09 5.21
C VAL A 118 9.12 10.10 4.05
#